data_AF-A0A7S0IU95-F1
#
_entry.id   AF-A0A7S0IU95-F1
#
_cell.length_a   1.000
_cell.length_b   1.000
_cell.length_c   1.000
_cell.angle_alpha   90.00
_cell.angle_beta   90.00
_cell.angle_gamma   90.00
#
_symmetry.space_group_name_H-M   'P 1'
#
loop_
_entity.id
_entity.type
_entity.pdbx_description
1 polymer ?
#
loop_
_entity_poly.entity_id
_entity_poly.type
_entity_poly.pdbx_seq_one_letter_code
_entity_poly.pdbx_strand_id
1 'polypeptide(L)'
;QLARFLMVVESCCLLRCSSTQAGSRWEWVQPSPEASRRVPSGAELRDIGFGGSIFTGSCSALSMLVLLHGLGDTPAPFAQLARAMELPLTAGLALRAPMPLPAGMDGSMWHAAFETTGALIDPRRGGEWRRVDSLKRETRARWAAP
;
A
#
# COMPACT_ATOMS: atom_id res chain seq x y z
N GLN A 1 8.26 5.92 -19.92
CA GLN A 1 8.66 5.43 -18.58
C GLN A 1 7.62 5.91 -17.58
N LEU A 2 6.77 5.04 -17.06
CA LEU A 2 5.73 5.42 -16.10
C LEU A 2 6.34 5.38 -14.69
N ALA A 3 6.57 6.55 -14.11
CA ALA A 3 6.93 6.67 -12.71
C ALA A 3 5.66 6.44 -11.88
N ARG A 4 5.70 5.44 -10.99
CA ARG A 4 4.61 5.06 -10.10
C ARG A 4 4.84 5.77 -8.77
N PHE A 5 3.89 6.55 -8.25
CA PHE A 5 4.07 7.31 -7.00
C PHE A 5 3.07 6.84 -5.94
N LEU A 6 3.56 6.43 -4.76
CA LEU A 6 2.74 6.32 -3.56
C LEU A 6 2.97 7.60 -2.72
N MET A 7 1.88 8.33 -2.48
CA MET A 7 1.92 9.63 -1.82
C MET A 7 1.95 9.44 -0.30
N VAL A 8 2.94 10.04 0.36
CA VAL A 8 3.01 10.16 1.82
C VAL A 8 3.06 11.65 2.16
N VAL A 9 2.31 12.08 3.18
CA VAL A 9 1.91 13.49 3.38
C VAL A 9 2.88 14.28 4.27
N GLU A 10 2.98 15.57 3.90
CA GLU A 10 3.48 16.79 4.56
C GLU A 10 4.97 17.08 4.80
N SER A 11 5.86 16.13 5.00
CA SER A 11 7.33 16.43 5.06
C SER A 11 8.20 15.23 4.73
N CYS A 12 7.57 14.14 4.29
CA CYS A 12 8.22 12.86 4.10
C CYS A 12 8.14 12.50 2.62
N CYS A 13 9.33 12.30 2.06
CA CYS A 13 9.65 11.74 0.76
C CYS A 13 8.48 11.01 0.04
N LEU A 14 8.28 11.30 -1.23
CA LEU A 14 7.42 10.51 -2.11
C LEU A 14 8.05 9.13 -2.31
N LEU A 15 7.30 8.04 -2.09
CA LEU A 15 7.80 6.72 -2.42
C LEU A 15 7.53 6.45 -3.91
N ARG A 16 8.53 6.74 -4.76
CA ARG A 16 8.47 6.51 -6.20
C ARG A 16 8.88 5.07 -6.49
N CYS A 17 7.98 4.29 -7.07
CA CYS A 17 8.33 3.04 -7.73
C CYS A 17 8.81 3.33 -9.16
N SER A 18 10.06 2.99 -9.43
CA SER A 18 10.58 2.86 -10.78
C SER A 18 10.59 1.37 -11.15
N SER A 19 9.87 1.02 -12.21
CA SER A 19 9.92 -0.33 -12.76
C SER A 19 11.08 -0.41 -13.75
N THR A 20 12.01 -1.31 -13.50
CA THR A 20 13.14 -1.65 -14.38
C THR A 20 13.00 -3.10 -14.86
N GLN A 21 13.72 -3.50 -15.90
CA GLN A 21 13.75 -4.90 -16.36
C GLN A 21 14.23 -5.88 -15.26
N ALA A 22 14.94 -5.39 -14.23
CA ALA A 22 15.44 -6.18 -13.09
C ALA A 22 14.48 -6.20 -11.88
N GLY A 23 13.32 -5.53 -11.95
CA GLY A 23 12.35 -5.46 -10.85
C GLY A 23 11.84 -4.04 -10.56
N SER A 24 11.02 -3.93 -9.52
CA SER A 24 10.46 -2.66 -9.05
C SER A 24 11.33 -2.08 -7.93
N ARG A 25 11.90 -0.89 -8.12
CA ARG A 25 12.68 -0.18 -7.11
C ARG A 25 11.85 0.97 -6.53
N TRP A 26 11.69 0.99 -5.22
CA TRP A 26 11.06 2.07 -4.49
C TRP A 26 12.14 3.04 -3.99
N GLU A 27 12.03 4.31 -4.34
CA GLU A 27 12.93 5.36 -3.91
C GLU A 27 12.16 6.47 -3.21
N TRP A 28 12.72 6.97 -2.12
CA TRP A 28 12.25 8.15 -1.43
C TRP A 28 12.69 9.38 -2.23
N VAL A 29 11.74 10.11 -2.80
CA VAL A 29 11.99 11.31 -3.61
C VAL A 29 11.59 12.53 -2.80
N GLN A 30 12.52 13.46 -2.64
CA GLN A 30 12.21 14.78 -2.06
C GLN A 30 11.17 15.47 -2.97
N PRO A 31 10.03 15.93 -2.42
CA PRO A 31 9.04 16.64 -3.22
C PRO A 31 9.68 17.91 -3.79
N SER A 32 9.47 18.17 -5.09
CA SER A 32 9.82 19.47 -5.66
C SER A 32 9.08 20.56 -4.88
N PRO A 33 9.70 21.71 -4.58
CA PRO A 33 9.01 22.84 -3.93
C PRO A 33 7.81 23.36 -4.74
N GLU A 34 7.73 23.04 -6.03
CA GLU A 34 6.60 23.36 -6.91
C GLU A 34 5.51 22.28 -6.96
N ALA A 35 5.72 21.13 -6.30
CA ALA A 35 4.78 20.03 -6.32
C ALA A 35 3.53 20.36 -5.51
N SER A 36 2.50 20.85 -6.19
CA SER A 36 1.18 21.08 -5.59
C SER A 36 0.59 19.77 -5.05
N ARG A 37 0.10 19.80 -3.80
CA ARG A 37 -0.62 18.66 -3.23
C ARG A 37 -1.94 18.49 -3.95
N ARG A 38 -2.13 17.31 -4.53
CA ARG A 38 -3.37 16.92 -5.17
C ARG A 38 -3.78 15.54 -4.72
N VAL A 39 -5.08 15.29 -4.75
CA VAL A 39 -5.61 13.94 -4.56
C VAL A 39 -5.24 13.11 -5.79
N PRO A 40 -4.66 11.91 -5.63
CA PRO A 40 -4.35 11.06 -6.76
C PRO A 40 -5.66 10.54 -7.39
N SER A 41 -5.71 10.53 -8.71
CA SER A 41 -6.83 9.97 -9.46
C SER A 41 -6.87 8.45 -9.32
N GLY A 42 -8.06 7.86 -9.54
CA GLY A 42 -8.22 6.41 -9.55
C GLY A 42 -7.37 5.71 -10.62
N ALA A 43 -7.03 6.39 -11.72
CA ALA A 43 -6.13 5.86 -12.75
C ALA A 43 -4.69 5.79 -12.25
N GLU A 44 -4.18 6.85 -11.63
CA GLU A 44 -2.84 6.86 -11.03
C GLU A 44 -2.72 5.79 -9.95
N LEU A 45 -3.74 5.62 -9.12
CA LEU A 45 -3.78 4.56 -8.11
C LEU A 45 -3.80 3.16 -8.74
N ARG A 46 -4.52 2.94 -9.85
CA ARG A 46 -4.49 1.67 -10.60
C ARG A 46 -3.10 1.38 -11.16
N ASP A 47 -2.44 2.37 -11.73
CA ASP A 47 -1.13 2.20 -12.37
C ASP A 47 -0.03 1.76 -11.40
N ILE A 48 -0.19 2.10 -10.12
CA ILE A 48 0.72 1.70 -9.03
C ILE A 48 0.27 0.46 -8.27
N GLY A 49 -0.83 -0.19 -8.69
CA GLY A 49 -1.37 -1.40 -8.07
C GLY A 49 -2.36 -1.17 -6.92
N PHE A 50 -2.65 0.08 -6.53
CA PHE A 50 -3.62 0.44 -5.48
C PHE A 50 -4.98 0.86 -6.05
N GLY A 51 -5.33 0.33 -7.21
CA GLY A 51 -6.60 0.62 -7.88
C GLY A 51 -7.80 0.27 -7.01
N GLY A 52 -8.78 1.18 -6.95
CA GLY A 52 -9.98 1.03 -6.12
C GLY A 52 -9.82 1.55 -4.68
N SER A 53 -8.65 2.09 -4.32
CA SER A 53 -8.48 2.84 -3.07
C SER A 53 -9.33 4.11 -3.06
N ILE A 54 -9.74 4.55 -1.87
CA ILE A 54 -10.67 5.67 -1.68
C ILE A 54 -10.00 6.74 -0.82
N PHE A 55 -9.86 7.93 -1.38
CA PHE A 55 -9.44 9.11 -0.65
C PHE A 55 -10.66 9.80 -0.01
N THR A 56 -10.47 10.32 1.20
CA THR A 56 -11.49 11.05 1.96
C THR A 56 -10.86 12.33 2.51
N GLY A 57 -11.60 13.45 2.50
CA GLY A 57 -11.10 14.73 3.01
C GLY A 57 -10.46 15.60 1.92
N SER A 58 -9.58 16.53 2.32
CA SER A 58 -8.98 17.54 1.45
C SER A 58 -7.49 17.28 1.21
N CYS A 59 -6.97 17.66 0.04
CA CYS A 59 -5.53 17.69 -0.24
C CYS A 59 -4.77 18.79 0.52
N SER A 60 -5.49 19.71 1.17
CA SER A 60 -4.94 20.74 2.07
C SER A 60 -4.79 20.26 3.52
N ALA A 61 -5.12 19.00 3.83
CA ALA A 61 -4.93 18.44 5.17
C ALA A 61 -3.45 18.41 5.57
N LEU A 62 -3.20 18.56 6.88
CA LEU A 62 -1.85 18.55 7.46
C LEU A 62 -1.38 17.12 7.81
N SER A 63 -2.32 16.20 7.97
CA SER A 63 -1.99 14.81 8.23
C SER A 63 -2.81 13.88 7.35
N MET A 64 -2.35 12.63 7.25
CA MET A 64 -3.05 11.59 6.52
C MET A 64 -3.16 10.34 7.36
N LEU A 65 -4.39 9.84 7.47
CA LEU A 65 -4.72 8.54 8.01
C LEU A 65 -4.79 7.53 6.86
N VAL A 66 -3.90 6.54 6.89
CA VAL A 66 -3.92 5.42 5.94
C VAL A 66 -4.61 4.22 6.61
N LEU A 67 -5.68 3.72 5.99
CA LEU A 67 -6.44 2.56 6.46
C LEU A 67 -6.22 1.37 5.52
N LEU A 68 -5.86 0.23 6.12
CA LEU A 68 -5.64 -1.03 5.41
C LEU A 68 -6.77 -2.01 5.77
N HIS A 69 -7.45 -2.55 4.77
CA HIS A 69 -8.53 -3.50 4.98
C HIS A 69 -8.01 -4.93 5.27
N GLY A 70 -8.88 -5.78 5.82
CA GLY A 70 -8.59 -7.20 6.09
C GLY A 70 -8.56 -8.07 4.83
N LEU A 71 -8.22 -9.35 4.98
CA LEU A 71 -8.22 -10.30 3.87
C LEU A 71 -9.65 -10.47 3.31
N GLY A 72 -9.84 -10.23 2.02
CA GLY A 72 -11.16 -10.35 1.37
C GLY A 72 -12.09 -9.15 1.57
N ASP A 73 -11.70 -8.17 2.38
CA ASP A 73 -12.46 -6.93 2.52
C ASP A 73 -12.27 -5.98 1.32
N THR A 74 -13.06 -4.91 1.33
CA THR A 74 -12.95 -3.78 0.40
C THR A 74 -12.62 -2.50 1.17
N PRO A 75 -12.07 -1.45 0.53
CA PRO A 75 -11.75 -0.19 1.20
C PRO A 75 -12.98 0.66 1.58
N ALA A 76 -14.19 0.36 1.07
CA ALA A 76 -15.36 1.21 1.26
C ALA A 76 -15.80 1.39 2.73
N PRO A 77 -15.91 0.32 3.56
CA PRO A 77 -16.22 0.47 4.98
C PRO A 77 -15.16 1.29 5.74
N PHE A 78 -13.89 1.15 5.37
CA PHE A 78 -12.78 1.89 5.97
C PHE A 78 -12.81 3.37 5.58
N ALA A 79 -13.18 3.69 4.34
CA ALA A 79 -13.41 5.08 3.93
C ALA A 79 -14.60 5.71 4.65
N GLN A 80 -15.64 4.93 4.97
CA GLN A 80 -16.75 5.41 5.79
C GLN A 80 -16.30 5.66 7.23
N LEU A 81 -15.52 4.75 7.81
CA LEU A 81 -14.91 4.92 9.13
C LEU A 81 -14.05 6.20 9.18
N ALA A 82 -13.20 6.44 8.18
CA ALA A 82 -12.39 7.65 8.09
C ALA A 82 -13.23 8.94 8.15
N ARG A 83 -14.37 8.97 7.44
CA ARG A 83 -15.30 10.11 7.48
C ARG A 83 -15.97 10.24 8.85
N ALA A 84 -16.41 9.12 9.42
CA ALA A 84 -17.13 9.10 10.70
C ALA A 84 -16.26 9.49 11.90
N MET A 85 -14.93 9.38 11.81
CA MET A 85 -14.03 9.82 12.86
C MET A 85 -13.87 11.35 12.93
N GLU A 86 -14.20 12.08 11.86
CA GLU A 86 -14.18 13.55 11.81
C GLU A 86 -12.88 14.18 12.33
N LEU A 87 -11.73 13.53 12.05
CA LEU A 87 -10.44 13.99 12.56
C LEU A 87 -10.07 15.36 11.97
N PRO A 88 -9.77 16.38 12.80
CA PRO A 88 -9.41 17.70 12.33
C PRO A 88 -8.16 17.69 11.43
N LEU A 89 -8.20 18.45 10.34
CA LEU A 89 -7.07 18.66 9.42
C LEU A 89 -6.39 17.35 8.94
N THR A 90 -7.17 16.27 8.86
CA THR A 90 -6.69 14.93 8.54
C THR A 90 -7.38 14.43 7.28
N ALA A 91 -6.61 14.11 6.25
CA ALA A 91 -7.10 13.36 5.10
C ALA A 91 -7.14 11.87 5.44
N GLY A 92 -8.06 11.12 4.86
CA GLY A 92 -8.11 9.66 4.96
C GLY A 92 -7.81 9.02 3.61
N LEU A 93 -7.14 7.88 3.64
CA LEU A 93 -6.88 7.05 2.48
C LEU A 93 -7.14 5.59 2.86
N ALA A 94 -8.28 5.06 2.41
CA ALA A 94 -8.57 3.64 2.51
C ALA A 94 -7.96 2.92 1.31
N LEU A 95 -6.85 2.21 1.54
CA LEU A 95 -6.13 1.53 0.47
C LEU A 95 -6.74 0.17 0.16
N ARG A 96 -6.92 -0.12 -1.14
CA ARG A 96 -7.20 -1.46 -1.64
C ARG A 96 -5.90 -2.23 -1.79
N ALA A 97 -5.84 -3.44 -1.26
CA ALA A 97 -4.69 -4.30 -1.41
C ALA A 97 -4.42 -4.63 -2.90
N PRO A 98 -3.15 -4.77 -3.31
CA PRO A 98 -2.79 -4.81 -4.72
C PRO A 98 -3.02 -6.16 -5.40
N MET A 99 -3.14 -7.25 -4.63
CA MET A 99 -3.30 -8.60 -5.18
C MET A 99 -4.77 -9.01 -5.10
N PRO A 100 -5.38 -9.51 -6.18
CA PRO A 100 -6.71 -10.13 -6.10
C PRO A 100 -6.64 -11.43 -5.30
N LEU A 101 -7.78 -11.87 -4.76
CA LEU A 101 -7.87 -13.19 -4.17
C LEU A 101 -7.81 -14.29 -5.25
N PRO A 102 -7.31 -15.51 -4.91
CA PRO A 102 -7.27 -16.63 -5.84
C PRO A 102 -8.65 -17.10 -6.30
N ALA A 103 -8.67 -17.90 -7.37
CA ALA A 103 -9.86 -18.63 -7.83
C ALA A 103 -11.11 -17.75 -8.13
N GLY A 104 -10.90 -16.48 -8.47
CA GLY A 104 -11.99 -15.55 -8.79
C GLY A 104 -12.83 -15.13 -7.59
N MET A 105 -12.33 -15.34 -6.36
CA MET A 105 -12.99 -14.82 -5.16
C MET A 105 -12.96 -13.29 -5.15
N ASP A 106 -14.06 -12.68 -4.70
CA ASP A 106 -14.15 -11.25 -4.52
C ASP A 106 -13.28 -10.77 -3.36
N GLY A 107 -12.51 -9.70 -3.58
CA GLY A 107 -11.68 -9.08 -2.56
C GLY A 107 -10.21 -8.97 -2.96
N SER A 108 -9.36 -8.58 -2.02
CA SER A 108 -7.94 -8.36 -2.27
C SER A 108 -7.09 -8.69 -1.05
N MET A 109 -5.79 -8.93 -1.27
CA MET A 109 -4.84 -9.36 -0.26
C MET A 109 -3.50 -8.60 -0.35
N TRP A 110 -2.88 -8.36 0.80
CA TRP A 110 -1.61 -7.62 0.94
C TRP A 110 -0.38 -8.47 0.69
N HIS A 111 -0.52 -9.77 0.87
CA HIS A 111 0.50 -10.77 0.64
C HIS A 111 -0.18 -12.04 0.14
N ALA A 112 0.60 -12.98 -0.40
CA ALA A 112 0.12 -14.32 -0.67
C ALA A 112 -0.35 -14.94 0.66
N ALA A 113 -1.67 -14.98 0.85
CA ALA A 113 -2.30 -15.57 2.04
C ALA A 113 -2.74 -17.02 1.78
N PHE A 114 -2.76 -17.44 0.52
CA PHE A 114 -3.19 -18.76 0.10
C PHE A 114 -2.05 -19.48 -0.60
N GLU A 115 -2.01 -20.80 -0.41
CA GLU A 115 -1.21 -21.69 -1.24
C GLU A 115 -1.79 -21.80 -2.65
N THR A 116 -1.02 -22.38 -3.57
CA THR A 116 -1.48 -22.65 -4.95
C THR A 116 -2.72 -23.54 -4.98
N THR A 117 -2.93 -24.36 -3.94
CA THR A 117 -4.11 -25.21 -3.76
C THR A 117 -5.36 -24.43 -3.30
N GLY A 118 -5.22 -23.15 -2.94
CA GLY A 118 -6.29 -22.34 -2.35
C GLY A 118 -6.45 -22.53 -0.85
N ALA A 119 -5.59 -23.31 -0.19
CA ALA A 119 -5.57 -23.42 1.27
C ALA A 119 -4.99 -22.16 1.91
N LEU A 120 -5.60 -21.68 3.00
CA LEU A 120 -5.08 -20.56 3.79
C LEU A 120 -3.74 -20.95 4.42
N ILE A 121 -2.74 -20.07 4.30
CA ILE A 121 -1.44 -20.23 4.96
C ILE A 121 -1.65 -19.97 6.45
N ASP A 122 -1.56 -21.03 7.26
CA ASP A 122 -1.67 -20.94 8.72
C ASP A 122 -0.30 -20.57 9.34
N PRO A 123 -0.16 -19.35 9.89
CA PRO A 123 1.09 -18.93 10.50
C PRO A 123 1.43 -19.67 11.80
N ARG A 124 0.50 -20.44 12.37
CA ARG A 124 0.67 -21.19 13.63
C ARG A 124 0.97 -22.67 13.41
N ARG A 125 0.80 -23.21 12.20
CA ARG A 125 1.23 -24.57 11.90
C ARG A 125 2.76 -24.63 11.92
N GLY A 126 3.31 -25.52 12.76
CA GLY A 126 4.74 -25.75 12.86
C GLY A 126 5.33 -26.08 11.50
N GLY A 127 6.33 -25.31 11.06
CA GLY A 127 6.99 -25.44 9.76
C GLY A 127 6.83 -24.23 8.83
N GLU A 128 5.98 -23.25 9.14
CA GLU A 128 5.83 -22.03 8.35
C GLU A 128 6.92 -20.99 8.71
N TRP A 129 7.99 -20.96 7.91
CA TRP A 129 9.16 -20.09 8.13
C TRP A 129 9.21 -18.86 7.23
N ARG A 130 8.29 -18.68 6.27
CA ARG A 130 8.41 -17.62 5.26
C ARG A 130 8.48 -16.23 5.87
N ARG A 131 7.73 -15.96 6.96
CA ARG A 131 7.83 -14.68 7.69
C ARG A 131 9.21 -14.49 8.30
N VAL A 132 9.73 -15.52 8.97
CA VAL A 132 11.04 -15.48 9.63
C VAL A 132 12.16 -15.34 8.60
N ASP A 133 12.06 -16.08 7.50
CA ASP A 133 13.03 -16.04 6.41
C ASP A 133 12.98 -14.70 5.67
N SER A 134 11.79 -14.13 5.49
CA SER A 134 11.64 -12.76 4.97
C SER A 134 12.30 -11.75 5.89
N LEU A 135 12.03 -11.81 7.19
CA LEU A 135 12.64 -10.90 8.16
C LEU A 135 14.16 -11.02 8.16
N LYS A 136 14.70 -12.25 8.15
CA LYS A 136 16.15 -12.51 8.06
C LYS A 136 16.77 -11.96 6.78
N ARG A 137 16.11 -12.15 5.63
CA ARG A 137 16.56 -11.64 4.33
C ARG A 137 16.63 -10.11 4.32
N GLU A 138 15.59 -9.43 4.80
CA GLU A 138 15.58 -7.97 4.88
C GLU A 138 16.62 -7.44 5.88
N THR A 139 16.79 -8.12 7.02
CA THR A 139 17.77 -7.73 8.04
C THR A 139 19.20 -7.87 7.51
N ARG A 140 19.51 -8.91 6.71
CA ARG A 140 20.83 -9.02 6.06
C ARG A 140 21.06 -7.96 4.99
N ALA A 141 20.05 -7.67 4.16
CA ALA A 141 20.20 -6.69 3.09
C ALA A 141 20.47 -5.27 3.61
N ARG A 142 19.90 -4.90 4.76
CA ARG A 142 20.02 -3.55 5.34
C ARG A 142 21.34 -3.27 6.08
N TRP A 143 22.08 -4.31 6.45
CA TRP A 143 23.33 -4.21 7.24
C TRP A 143 24.56 -4.70 6.46
N ALA A 144 24.40 -5.09 5.20
CA ALA A 144 25.49 -5.47 4.30
C ALA A 144 25.86 -4.37 3.28
N ALA A 145 25.23 -3.20 3.37
CA ALA A 145 25.66 -2.03 2.61
C ALA A 145 26.83 -1.35 3.37
N PRO A 146 27.96 -1.05 2.70
CA PRO A 146 29.10 -0.35 3.29
C PRO A 146 28.75 1.07 3.74
#